data_AF-A0AAD9IYR7-F1
#
_entry.id   AF-A0AAD9IYR7-F1
#
_cell.length_a   1.000
_cell.length_b   1.000
_cell.length_c   1.000
_cell.angle_alpha   90.00
_cell.angle_beta   90.00
_cell.angle_gamma   90.00
#
_symmetry.space_group_name_H-M   'P 1'
#
loop_
_entity.id
_entity.type
_entity.pdbx_description
1 polymer ?
#
loop_
_entity_poly.entity_id
_entity_poly.type
_entity_poly.pdbx_seq_one_letter_code
_entity_poly.pdbx_strand_id
1 'polypeptide(L)'
;GFESSNRSFNYVTSVSNTTGKTFTFNHRIPIREPSYFINLSNYDMKNFTFVTAADRNHYNESKDAVAGFQQLFPEHRIIYYDLGLEIEEVETIKEWCNVEYRRLDYDIYPPHIHQHQTYGFKAVILYVYREIIHWHYLCALTPACITPPGHTVHCTEMMSNNRFCHRYDQSSLAILVNNYAAYNISLYIGPTEFIAVYRFPTDNFQLQICHKNSIS
;
A
#
# COMPACT_ATOMS: atom_id res chain seq x y z
N GLY A 1 19.52 -11.58 9.79
CA GLY A 1 19.67 -12.88 9.12
C GLY A 1 19.51 -12.69 7.62
N PHE A 2 20.00 -13.62 6.80
CA PHE A 2 19.75 -13.66 5.36
C PHE A 2 18.45 -14.44 5.11
N GLU A 3 17.49 -13.87 4.38
CA GLU A 3 16.35 -14.64 3.87
C GLU A 3 16.54 -14.82 2.37
N SER A 4 16.82 -16.05 1.95
CA SER A 4 16.68 -16.47 0.55
C SER A 4 15.35 -17.20 0.45
N SER A 5 14.39 -16.63 -0.27
CA SER A 5 13.06 -17.21 -0.39
C SER A 5 12.67 -17.37 -1.86
N ASN A 6 12.16 -18.56 -2.19
CA ASN A 6 11.71 -18.91 -3.54
C ASN A 6 10.21 -19.16 -3.47
N ARG A 7 9.44 -18.41 -4.25
CA ARG A 7 7.99 -18.62 -4.34
C ARG A 7 7.49 -18.45 -5.76
N SER A 8 6.56 -19.33 -6.13
CA SER A 8 5.80 -19.23 -7.38
C SER A 8 4.36 -18.89 -7.02
N PHE A 9 3.78 -17.96 -7.77
CA PHE A 9 2.38 -17.56 -7.59
C PHE A 9 1.56 -18.05 -8.78
N ASN A 10 0.39 -18.59 -8.50
CA ASN A 10 -0.58 -18.90 -9.53
C ASN A 10 -1.31 -17.62 -9.94
N TYR A 11 -1.79 -17.55 -11.18
CA TYR A 11 -2.75 -16.54 -11.60
C TYR A 11 -3.76 -17.16 -12.56
N VAL A 12 -5.00 -16.69 -12.45
CA VAL A 12 -6.12 -17.17 -13.26
C VAL A 12 -6.36 -16.15 -14.37
N THR A 13 -6.36 -16.62 -15.61
CA THR A 13 -6.82 -15.84 -16.75
C THR A 13 -8.20 -16.33 -17.17
N SER A 14 -8.92 -15.55 -17.98
CA SER A 14 -10.24 -15.95 -18.51
C SER A 14 -10.23 -17.26 -19.30
N VAL A 15 -9.06 -17.78 -19.66
CA VAL A 15 -8.89 -18.92 -20.58
C VAL A 15 -8.13 -20.09 -19.96
N SER A 16 -7.42 -19.91 -18.85
CA SER A 16 -6.64 -20.99 -18.21
C SER A 16 -6.11 -20.61 -16.82
N ASN A 17 -5.84 -21.63 -16.02
CA ASN A 17 -5.01 -21.53 -14.83
C ASN A 17 -3.54 -21.66 -15.24
N THR A 18 -2.74 -20.66 -14.92
CA THR A 18 -1.31 -20.64 -15.24
C THR A 18 -0.51 -20.40 -13.99
N THR A 19 0.55 -21.20 -13.79
CA THR A 19 1.53 -20.95 -12.73
C THR A 19 2.55 -19.93 -13.24
N GLY A 20 2.76 -18.86 -12.47
CA GLY A 20 3.74 -17.83 -12.81
C GLY A 20 5.18 -18.29 -12.64
N LYS A 21 6.10 -17.51 -13.20
CA LYS A 21 7.54 -17.76 -13.06
C LYS A 21 7.93 -17.77 -11.57
N THR A 22 8.82 -18.68 -11.19
CA THR A 22 9.40 -18.69 -9.84
C THR A 22 10.19 -17.41 -9.62
N PHE A 23 9.80 -16.64 -8.60
CA PHE A 23 10.57 -15.48 -8.16
C PHE A 23 11.60 -15.95 -7.14
N THR A 24 12.87 -15.73 -7.46
CA THR A 24 14.01 -16.04 -6.58
C THR A 24 14.46 -14.72 -5.96
N PHE A 25 14.29 -14.58 -4.64
CA PHE A 25 14.71 -13.38 -3.93
C PHE A 25 16.04 -13.64 -3.20
N ASN A 26 17.11 -13.02 -3.70
CA ASN A 26 18.45 -13.08 -3.10
C ASN A 26 18.83 -11.70 -2.53
N HIS A 27 18.03 -11.15 -1.61
CA HIS A 27 18.32 -9.84 -1.00
C HIS A 27 18.62 -9.93 0.50
N ARG A 28 19.59 -9.15 0.96
CA ARG A 28 20.01 -9.11 2.38
C ARG A 28 19.10 -8.14 3.14
N ILE A 29 17.94 -8.60 3.59
CA ILE A 29 17.00 -7.76 4.37
C ILE A 29 17.29 -7.94 5.87
N PRO A 30 17.47 -6.86 6.65
CA PRO A 30 17.57 -6.97 8.10
C PRO A 30 16.21 -7.36 8.70
N ILE A 31 16.02 -8.67 8.93
CA ILE A 31 14.81 -9.18 9.58
C ILE A 31 14.87 -8.85 11.07
N ARG A 32 13.87 -8.11 11.59
CA ARG A 32 13.47 -8.19 13.01
C ARG A 32 12.52 -9.39 13.17
N GLU A 33 12.70 -10.14 14.26
CA GLU A 33 12.26 -11.52 14.54
C GLU A 33 10.86 -11.98 14.06
N PRO A 34 10.65 -13.31 13.82
CA PRO A 34 9.50 -13.88 13.09
C PRO A 34 8.22 -14.16 13.90
N SER A 35 8.09 -13.73 15.16
CA SER A 35 7.05 -14.22 16.08
C SER A 35 5.62 -13.64 15.89
N TYR A 36 5.27 -13.12 14.71
CA TYR A 36 4.01 -12.38 14.49
C TYR A 36 3.20 -12.93 13.31
N PHE A 37 2.73 -14.17 13.43
CA PHE A 37 1.60 -14.62 12.63
C PHE A 37 0.32 -14.03 13.24
N ILE A 38 -0.33 -13.10 12.53
CA ILE A 38 -1.57 -12.46 12.99
C ILE A 38 -2.73 -13.39 12.64
N ASN A 39 -3.39 -13.94 13.65
CA ASN A 39 -4.69 -14.57 13.47
C ASN A 39 -5.76 -13.47 13.29
N LEU A 40 -6.20 -13.27 12.05
CA LEU A 40 -7.21 -12.26 11.70
C LEU A 40 -8.58 -12.50 12.35
N SER A 41 -8.87 -13.72 12.84
CA SER A 41 -10.13 -14.00 13.55
C SER A 41 -10.22 -13.33 14.93
N ASN A 42 -9.09 -12.87 15.46
CA ASN A 42 -8.99 -12.25 16.78
C ASN A 42 -8.78 -10.72 16.69
N TYR A 43 -8.78 -10.16 15.48
CA TYR A 43 -8.54 -8.74 15.27
C TYR A 43 -9.87 -7.99 15.39
N ASP A 44 -9.91 -7.01 16.30
CA ASP A 44 -11.01 -6.06 16.30
C ASP A 44 -10.90 -5.21 15.03
N MET A 45 -11.72 -5.55 14.02
CA MET A 45 -11.83 -4.82 12.76
C MET A 45 -12.16 -3.33 12.94
N LYS A 46 -12.59 -2.91 14.15
CA LYS A 46 -12.83 -1.50 14.48
C LYS A 46 -11.55 -0.76 14.89
N ASN A 47 -10.49 -1.45 15.32
CA ASN A 47 -9.24 -0.83 15.77
C ASN A 47 -8.13 -0.98 14.70
N PHE A 48 -8.18 -0.13 13.69
CA PHE A 48 -7.22 -0.11 12.59
C PHE A 48 -6.56 1.26 12.45
N THR A 49 -5.40 1.31 11.78
CA THR A 49 -4.65 2.55 11.52
C THR A 49 -4.72 2.85 10.03
N PHE A 50 -5.10 4.08 9.68
CA PHE A 50 -4.99 4.56 8.30
C PHE A 50 -3.54 4.82 7.95
N VAL A 51 -3.13 4.43 6.75
CA VAL A 51 -1.81 4.75 6.22
C VAL A 51 -1.98 5.41 4.87
N THR A 52 -1.40 6.59 4.72
CA THR A 52 -1.37 7.34 3.45
C THR A 52 0.03 7.84 3.17
N ALA A 53 0.30 8.26 1.94
CA ALA A 53 1.58 8.80 1.52
C ALA A 53 1.40 9.73 0.34
N ALA A 54 2.20 10.79 0.25
CA ALA A 54 2.22 11.65 -0.92
C ALA A 54 3.62 12.22 -1.18
N ASP A 55 3.85 12.54 -2.45
CA ASP A 55 4.87 13.47 -2.88
C ASP A 55 4.24 14.85 -3.07
N ARG A 56 5.05 15.86 -3.43
CA ARG A 56 4.59 17.22 -3.71
C ARG A 56 3.42 17.26 -4.70
N ASN A 57 3.47 16.45 -5.75
CA ASN A 57 2.47 16.48 -6.82
C ASN A 57 1.10 15.97 -6.38
N HIS A 58 1.03 15.22 -5.27
CA HIS A 58 -0.20 14.66 -4.73
C HIS A 58 -0.52 15.17 -3.33
N TYR A 59 0.20 16.20 -2.84
CA TYR A 59 0.01 16.71 -1.48
C TYR A 59 -1.40 17.27 -1.29
N ASN A 60 -1.92 18.04 -2.26
CA ASN A 60 -3.25 18.64 -2.16
C ASN A 60 -4.36 17.58 -2.14
N GLU A 61 -4.28 16.60 -3.04
CA GLU A 61 -5.20 15.48 -3.17
C GLU A 61 -5.20 14.62 -1.90
N SER A 62 -4.02 14.49 -1.25
CA SER A 62 -3.90 13.73 -0.02
C SER A 62 -4.63 14.36 1.17
N LYS A 63 -4.82 15.68 1.21
CA LYS A 63 -5.52 16.38 2.29
C LYS A 63 -6.99 15.96 2.37
N ASP A 64 -7.64 15.79 1.22
CA ASP A 64 -9.05 15.34 1.18
C ASP A 64 -9.21 13.92 1.72
N ALA A 65 -8.21 13.05 1.50
CA ALA A 65 -8.20 11.72 2.08
C ALA A 65 -8.09 11.79 3.61
N VAL A 66 -7.15 12.59 4.13
CA VAL A 66 -6.94 12.77 5.58
C VAL A 66 -8.15 13.41 6.24
N ALA A 67 -8.73 14.46 5.65
CA ALA A 67 -9.93 15.10 6.16
C ALA A 67 -11.11 14.11 6.22
N GLY A 68 -11.25 13.27 5.20
CA GLY A 68 -12.22 12.18 5.19
C GLY A 68 -11.98 11.16 6.32
N PHE A 69 -10.72 10.79 6.58
CA PHE A 69 -10.38 9.88 7.70
C PHE A 69 -10.74 10.51 9.05
N GLN A 70 -10.34 11.76 9.28
CA GLN A 70 -10.62 12.48 10.52
C GLN A 70 -12.12 12.64 10.77
N GLN A 71 -12.92 12.89 9.73
CA GLN A 71 -14.36 13.07 9.89
C GLN A 71 -15.11 11.76 10.12
N LEU A 72 -14.77 10.70 9.36
CA LEU A 72 -15.48 9.42 9.44
C LEU A 72 -14.97 8.55 10.60
N PHE A 73 -13.71 8.75 11.00
CA PHE A 73 -13.00 7.94 11.99
C PHE A 73 -12.16 8.83 12.93
N PRO A 74 -12.80 9.71 13.73
CA PRO A 74 -12.13 10.78 14.48
C PRO A 74 -11.22 10.30 15.61
N GLU A 75 -11.30 9.05 16.02
CA GLU A 75 -10.44 8.46 17.06
C GLU A 75 -9.30 7.61 16.47
N HIS A 76 -9.31 7.39 15.15
CA HIS A 76 -8.37 6.48 14.50
C HIS A 76 -7.05 7.18 14.20
N ARG A 77 -5.97 6.46 14.41
CA ARG A 77 -4.62 6.92 14.07
C ARG A 77 -4.43 6.93 12.56
N ILE A 78 -3.72 7.95 12.08
CA ILE A 78 -3.33 8.12 10.68
C ILE A 78 -1.80 8.19 10.63
N ILE A 79 -1.15 7.37 9.81
CA ILE A 79 0.28 7.47 9.50
C ILE A 79 0.41 8.07 8.11
N TYR A 80 1.10 9.19 8.02
CA TYR A 80 1.36 9.89 6.77
C TYR A 80 2.84 9.75 6.41
N TYR A 81 3.13 9.10 5.28
CA TYR A 81 4.49 8.98 4.76
C TYR A 81 4.82 10.10 3.77
N ASP A 82 5.89 10.83 4.05
CA ASP A 82 6.52 11.80 3.17
C ASP A 82 7.39 11.07 2.13
N LEU A 83 7.04 11.27 0.84
CA LEU A 83 7.74 10.73 -0.33
C LEU A 83 8.62 11.77 -1.03
N GLY A 84 8.77 12.97 -0.47
CA GLY A 84 9.50 14.09 -1.07
C GLY A 84 8.73 15.42 -1.03
N LEU A 85 8.16 15.76 0.12
CA LEU A 85 7.44 17.00 0.40
C LEU A 85 8.39 18.15 0.73
N GLU A 86 7.89 19.38 0.53
CA GLU A 86 8.58 20.59 0.95
C GLU A 86 8.47 20.82 2.46
N ILE A 87 9.43 21.56 3.03
CA ILE A 87 9.51 21.81 4.48
C ILE A 87 8.19 22.41 5.01
N GLU A 88 7.60 23.35 4.28
CA GLU A 88 6.33 23.99 4.66
C GLU A 88 5.18 22.98 4.73
N GLU A 89 5.10 22.05 3.77
CA GLU A 89 4.10 20.98 3.75
C GLU A 89 4.29 20.04 4.95
N VAL A 90 5.54 19.68 5.25
CA VAL A 90 5.89 18.83 6.39
C VAL A 90 5.46 19.46 7.72
N GLU A 91 5.75 20.75 7.92
CA GLU A 91 5.37 21.44 9.15
C GLU A 91 3.85 21.49 9.32
N THR A 92 3.08 21.72 8.24
CA THR A 92 1.62 21.66 8.32
C THR A 92 1.09 20.27 8.66
N ILE A 93 1.63 19.19 8.08
CA ILE A 93 1.20 17.80 8.38
C ILE A 93 1.40 17.46 9.87
N LYS A 94 2.48 17.94 10.48
CA LYS A 94 2.77 17.65 11.89
C LYS A 94 1.72 18.23 12.84
N GLU A 95 0.97 19.24 12.41
CA GLU A 95 -0.11 19.87 13.17
C GLU A 95 -1.47 19.19 12.96
N TRP A 96 -1.61 18.23 12.04
CA TRP A 96 -2.90 17.59 11.79
C TRP A 96 -3.32 16.65 12.93
N CYS A 97 -4.60 16.68 13.29
CA CYS A 97 -5.18 15.83 14.32
C CYS A 97 -5.00 14.35 13.97
N ASN A 98 -4.56 13.55 14.95
CA ASN A 98 -4.37 12.10 14.85
C ASN A 98 -3.38 11.64 13.75
N VAL A 99 -2.56 12.55 13.23
CA VAL A 99 -1.56 12.25 12.20
C VAL A 99 -0.16 12.08 12.79
N GLU A 100 0.44 10.94 12.48
CA GLU A 100 1.86 10.67 12.66
C GLU A 100 2.58 10.82 11.33
N TYR A 101 3.46 11.82 11.28
CA TYR A 101 4.37 12.03 10.15
C TYR A 101 5.53 11.04 10.17
N ARG A 102 5.87 10.45 9.03
CA ARG A 102 7.07 9.65 8.82
C ARG A 102 7.71 9.99 7.49
N ARG A 103 9.01 10.23 7.45
CA ARG A 103 9.75 10.35 6.19
C ARG A 103 10.14 8.97 5.69
N LEU A 104 9.92 8.70 4.40
CA LEU A 104 10.46 7.50 3.77
C LEU A 104 11.94 7.74 3.45
N ASP A 105 12.81 7.01 4.15
CA ASP A 105 14.24 6.99 3.85
C ASP A 105 14.46 6.14 2.59
N TYR A 106 14.72 6.78 1.47
CA TYR A 106 14.92 6.09 0.20
C TYR A 106 16.34 5.51 0.04
N ASP A 107 17.32 5.99 0.80
CA ASP A 107 18.73 5.62 0.64
C ASP A 107 19.00 4.18 1.10
N ILE A 108 18.12 3.65 1.95
CA ILE A 108 18.16 2.26 2.41
C ILE A 108 17.51 1.27 1.43
N TYR A 109 16.93 1.75 0.32
CA TYR A 109 16.25 0.92 -0.68
C TYR A 109 16.93 0.98 -2.05
N PRO A 110 16.74 -0.02 -2.92
CA PRO A 110 17.25 0.02 -4.29
C PRO A 110 16.75 1.25 -5.07
N PRO A 111 17.56 1.79 -6.01
CA PRO A 111 17.26 3.06 -6.68
C PRO A 111 15.90 3.15 -7.38
N HIS A 112 15.32 2.04 -7.83
CA HIS A 112 14.02 2.05 -8.49
C HIS A 112 12.85 2.34 -7.54
N ILE A 113 13.03 2.22 -6.21
CA ILE A 113 12.01 2.60 -5.23
C ILE A 113 11.80 4.13 -5.20
N HIS A 114 12.83 4.90 -5.58
CA HIS A 114 12.74 6.36 -5.73
C HIS A 114 11.84 6.76 -6.90
N GLN A 115 11.57 5.85 -7.84
CA GLN A 115 10.70 6.11 -8.99
C GLN A 115 9.24 5.89 -8.60
N HIS A 116 8.53 6.96 -8.23
CA HIS A 116 7.13 6.89 -7.76
C HIS A 116 6.17 6.19 -8.73
N GLN A 117 6.47 6.23 -10.04
CA GLN A 117 5.71 5.57 -11.11
C GLN A 117 5.73 4.04 -11.02
N THR A 118 6.71 3.46 -10.32
CA THR A 118 6.75 2.01 -10.04
C THR A 118 5.76 1.62 -8.93
N TYR A 119 5.29 2.60 -8.15
CA TYR A 119 4.46 2.41 -6.96
C TYR A 119 5.06 1.48 -5.89
N GLY A 120 6.36 1.15 -5.99
CA GLY A 120 7.04 0.24 -5.07
C GLY A 120 7.04 0.75 -3.62
N PHE A 121 7.03 2.07 -3.42
CA PHE A 121 6.95 2.70 -2.09
C PHE A 121 5.72 2.22 -1.29
N LYS A 122 4.60 1.90 -1.94
CA LYS A 122 3.40 1.41 -1.26
C LYS A 122 3.67 0.08 -0.57
N ALA A 123 4.37 -0.83 -1.23
CA ALA A 123 4.72 -2.12 -0.66
C ALA A 123 5.71 -1.99 0.51
N VAL A 124 6.65 -1.04 0.39
CA VAL A 124 7.59 -0.69 1.47
C VAL A 124 6.84 -0.14 2.69
N ILE A 125 5.91 0.78 2.47
CA ILE A 125 5.06 1.34 3.53
C ILE A 125 4.18 0.27 4.16
N LEU A 126 3.63 -0.63 3.33
CA LEU A 126 2.74 -1.70 3.78
C LEU A 126 3.52 -2.84 4.48
N TYR A 127 4.81 -3.06 4.20
CA TYR A 127 5.68 -4.12 4.79
C TYR A 127 5.58 -4.26 6.31
N VAL A 128 5.10 -3.22 6.98
CA VAL A 128 4.73 -3.24 8.40
C VAL A 128 3.68 -4.33 8.75
N TYR A 129 2.97 -4.91 7.77
CA TYR A 129 1.96 -5.98 7.95
C TYR A 129 2.42 -7.29 7.27
N ARG A 130 2.11 -8.49 7.79
CA ARG A 130 2.74 -9.77 7.35
C ARG A 130 1.84 -10.74 6.55
N GLU A 131 2.46 -11.80 6.03
CA GLU A 131 2.01 -12.79 5.02
C GLU A 131 1.92 -12.28 3.58
N ILE A 132 0.84 -11.60 3.19
CA ILE A 132 0.66 -11.11 1.79
C ILE A 132 1.68 -10.02 1.48
N ILE A 133 1.90 -9.14 2.44
CA ILE A 133 2.64 -7.91 2.20
C ILE A 133 4.17 -8.13 2.27
N HIS A 134 4.65 -9.16 2.96
CA HIS A 134 6.06 -9.57 2.86
C HIS A 134 6.45 -9.87 1.41
N TRP A 135 5.62 -10.67 0.72
CA TRP A 135 5.86 -11.00 -0.68
C TRP A 135 5.64 -9.82 -1.62
N HIS A 136 4.70 -8.92 -1.28
CA HIS A 136 4.52 -7.67 -2.02
C HIS A 136 5.75 -6.77 -1.91
N TYR A 137 6.28 -6.61 -0.70
CA TYR A 137 7.52 -5.87 -0.43
C TYR A 137 8.70 -6.43 -1.23
N LEU A 138 8.94 -7.75 -1.17
CA LEU A 138 9.98 -8.39 -1.97
C LEU A 138 9.80 -8.13 -3.47
N CYS A 139 8.56 -8.19 -3.95
CA CYS A 139 8.24 -7.89 -5.34
C CYS A 139 8.55 -6.44 -5.70
N ALA A 140 8.20 -5.47 -4.85
CA ALA A 140 8.52 -4.06 -5.04
C ALA A 140 10.02 -3.80 -5.06
N LEU A 141 10.82 -4.51 -4.26
CA LEU A 141 12.29 -4.42 -4.29
C LEU A 141 12.91 -5.07 -5.54
N THR A 142 12.13 -5.72 -6.40
CA THR A 142 12.61 -6.45 -7.56
C THR A 142 11.96 -5.88 -8.83
N PRO A 143 12.67 -5.09 -9.66
CA PRO A 143 12.10 -4.43 -10.84
C PRO A 143 11.37 -5.39 -11.79
N ALA A 144 11.95 -6.57 -12.04
CA ALA A 144 11.33 -7.57 -12.90
C ALA A 144 10.04 -8.18 -12.33
N CYS A 145 9.78 -8.01 -11.03
CA CYS A 145 8.55 -8.44 -10.36
C CYS A 145 7.48 -7.34 -10.38
N ILE A 146 7.78 -6.15 -9.85
CA ILE A 146 6.80 -5.07 -9.75
C ILE A 146 6.54 -4.39 -11.10
N THR A 147 7.54 -4.28 -11.97
CA THR A 147 7.42 -3.71 -13.32
C THR A 147 7.88 -4.74 -14.36
N PRO A 148 7.10 -5.81 -14.61
CA PRO A 148 7.53 -6.87 -15.52
C PRO A 148 7.80 -6.32 -16.94
N PRO A 149 8.88 -6.74 -17.63
CA PRO A 149 9.19 -6.27 -18.97
C PRO A 149 8.01 -6.43 -19.93
N GLY A 150 7.80 -5.44 -20.80
CA GLY A 150 6.72 -5.44 -21.79
C GLY A 150 5.34 -5.02 -21.28
N HIS A 151 5.24 -4.54 -20.03
CA HIS A 151 4.00 -4.03 -19.45
C HIS A 151 3.99 -2.49 -19.39
N THR A 152 2.80 -1.90 -19.31
CA THR A 152 2.60 -0.44 -19.22
C THR A 152 1.49 -0.06 -18.24
N VAL A 153 1.65 1.08 -17.58
CA VAL A 153 0.62 1.73 -16.74
C VAL A 153 -0.29 2.66 -17.54
N HIS A 154 0.15 3.09 -18.73
CA HIS A 154 -0.61 4.00 -19.58
C HIS A 154 -1.54 3.21 -20.52
N CYS A 155 -2.71 2.88 -20.01
CA CYS A 155 -3.73 2.14 -20.75
C CYS A 155 -4.60 3.07 -21.56
N THR A 156 -4.67 2.83 -22.87
CA THR A 156 -5.73 3.38 -23.73
C THR A 156 -6.98 2.48 -23.62
N GLU A 157 -8.16 3.01 -23.93
CA GLU A 157 -9.42 2.25 -23.88
C GLU A 157 -9.35 0.96 -24.72
N MET A 158 -8.66 1.01 -25.87
CA MET A 158 -8.41 -0.14 -26.74
C MET A 158 -7.51 -1.22 -26.11
N MET A 159 -6.76 -0.88 -25.05
CA MET A 159 -5.85 -1.77 -24.33
C MET A 159 -6.41 -2.23 -22.98
N SER A 160 -7.64 -1.86 -22.62
CA SER A 160 -8.28 -2.22 -21.34
C SER A 160 -8.40 -3.73 -21.11
N ASN A 161 -8.51 -4.52 -22.19
CA ASN A 161 -8.52 -5.99 -22.14
C ASN A 161 -7.13 -6.62 -22.34
N ASN A 162 -6.07 -5.81 -22.47
CA ASN A 162 -4.73 -6.30 -22.70
C ASN A 162 -4.04 -6.64 -21.36
N ARG A 163 -3.61 -7.90 -21.23
CA ARG A 163 -2.89 -8.43 -20.05
C ARG A 163 -1.62 -7.64 -19.72
N PHE A 164 -1.05 -6.96 -20.72
CA PHE A 164 0.15 -6.13 -20.59
C PHE A 164 -0.12 -4.72 -20.06
N CYS A 165 -1.39 -4.36 -19.81
CA CYS A 165 -1.78 -3.04 -19.34
C CYS A 165 -2.51 -3.11 -17.99
N HIS A 166 -1.84 -2.71 -16.91
CA HIS A 166 -2.43 -2.73 -15.58
C HIS A 166 -1.61 -1.91 -14.58
N ARG A 167 -2.24 -1.54 -13.47
CA ARG A 167 -1.55 -0.99 -12.30
C ARG A 167 -0.77 -2.09 -11.59
N TYR A 168 0.55 -1.96 -11.63
CA TYR A 168 1.51 -2.90 -11.05
C TYR A 168 1.26 -3.27 -9.58
N ASP A 169 0.99 -2.27 -8.74
CA ASP A 169 0.77 -2.43 -7.30
C ASP A 169 -0.54 -3.17 -6.99
N GLN A 170 -1.60 -2.86 -7.74
CA GLN A 170 -2.90 -3.51 -7.59
C GLN A 170 -2.86 -4.96 -8.07
N SER A 171 -2.22 -5.23 -9.22
CA SER A 171 -2.12 -6.58 -9.79
C SER A 171 -1.26 -7.50 -8.92
N SER A 172 -0.11 -7.03 -8.44
CA SER A 172 0.73 -7.80 -7.52
C SER A 172 0.00 -8.12 -6.21
N LEU A 173 -0.69 -7.15 -5.60
CA LEU A 173 -1.46 -7.39 -4.38
C LEU A 173 -2.61 -8.38 -4.61
N ALA A 174 -3.34 -8.24 -5.72
CA ALA A 174 -4.42 -9.14 -6.08
C ALA A 174 -3.94 -10.60 -6.25
N ILE A 175 -2.82 -10.81 -6.94
CA ILE A 175 -2.21 -12.15 -7.09
C ILE A 175 -1.88 -12.74 -5.71
N LEU A 176 -1.26 -11.95 -4.84
CA LEU A 176 -0.83 -12.40 -3.51
C LEU A 176 -2.02 -12.76 -2.61
N VAL A 177 -3.07 -11.92 -2.59
CA VAL A 177 -4.31 -12.18 -1.84
C VAL A 177 -4.99 -13.45 -2.34
N ASN A 178 -5.12 -13.63 -3.66
CA ASN A 178 -5.75 -14.80 -4.24
C ASN A 178 -4.96 -16.09 -3.92
N ASN A 179 -3.63 -16.06 -4.01
CA ASN A 179 -2.80 -17.21 -3.66
C ASN A 179 -2.89 -17.55 -2.16
N TYR A 180 -2.86 -16.53 -1.30
CA TYR A 180 -3.02 -16.71 0.15
C TYR A 180 -4.37 -17.36 0.48
N ALA A 181 -5.43 -16.91 -0.16
CA ALA A 181 -6.78 -17.42 0.03
C ALA A 181 -7.06 -18.73 -0.73
N ALA A 182 -6.07 -19.31 -1.44
CA ALA A 182 -6.28 -20.45 -2.33
C ALA A 182 -7.47 -20.25 -3.30
N TYR A 183 -7.65 -19.01 -3.79
CA TYR A 183 -8.78 -18.58 -4.62
C TYR A 183 -10.17 -18.73 -3.98
N ASN A 184 -10.24 -18.92 -2.66
CA ASN A 184 -11.48 -18.85 -1.92
C ASN A 184 -11.85 -17.38 -1.69
N ILE A 185 -12.68 -16.85 -2.59
CA ILE A 185 -13.11 -15.45 -2.59
C ILE A 185 -13.80 -15.01 -1.29
N SER A 186 -14.41 -15.93 -0.54
CA SER A 186 -15.09 -15.63 0.71
C SER A 186 -14.14 -15.21 1.83
N LEU A 187 -12.84 -15.40 1.68
CA LEU A 187 -11.83 -15.04 2.70
C LEU A 187 -11.37 -13.57 2.63
N TYR A 188 -11.69 -12.85 1.56
CA TYR A 188 -11.25 -11.46 1.35
C TYR A 188 -12.30 -10.57 0.68
N ILE A 189 -13.50 -11.11 0.41
CA ILE A 189 -14.70 -10.31 0.26
C ILE A 189 -15.19 -10.01 1.67
N GLY A 190 -15.25 -8.73 2.05
CA GLY A 190 -15.72 -8.30 3.36
C GLY A 190 -17.16 -8.74 3.66
N PRO A 191 -17.64 -8.58 4.91
CA PRO A 191 -19.02 -8.87 5.26
C PRO A 191 -19.98 -8.18 4.28
N THR A 192 -21.12 -8.81 4.00
CA THR A 192 -22.16 -8.30 3.10
C THR A 192 -22.79 -6.98 3.57
N GLU A 193 -22.46 -6.53 4.78
CA GLU A 193 -22.74 -5.18 5.27
C GLU A 193 -21.70 -4.21 4.72
N PHE A 194 -21.96 -3.70 3.52
CA PHE A 194 -21.23 -2.58 2.97
C PHE A 194 -21.65 -1.30 3.70
N ILE A 195 -20.69 -0.60 4.31
CA ILE A 195 -20.90 0.81 4.67
C ILE A 195 -20.88 1.59 3.36
N ALA A 196 -22.05 1.97 2.88
CA ALA A 196 -22.17 2.88 1.76
C ALA A 196 -21.73 4.29 2.22
N VAL A 197 -20.51 4.67 1.86
CA VAL A 197 -20.04 6.05 2.02
C VAL A 197 -20.49 6.84 0.80
N TYR A 198 -21.57 7.59 0.95
CA TYR A 198 -22.00 8.55 -0.08
C TYR A 198 -21.12 9.80 0.03
N ARG A 199 -20.42 10.13 -1.06
CA ARG A 199 -19.73 11.40 -1.24
C ARG A 199 -20.42 12.17 -2.35
N PHE A 200 -20.96 13.33 -2.03
CA PHE A 200 -21.49 14.27 -3.01
C PHE A 200 -20.38 15.24 -3.45
N PRO A 201 -20.42 15.76 -4.68
CA PRO A 201 -19.45 16.78 -5.14
C PRO A 201 -19.40 18.05 -4.28
N THR A 202 -20.41 18.26 -3.45
CA THR A 202 -20.53 19.37 -2.50
C THR A 202 -19.96 19.06 -1.11
N ASP A 203 -19.64 17.80 -0.82
CA ASP A 203 -19.10 17.40 0.47
C ASP A 203 -17.66 17.89 0.56
N ASN A 204 -17.43 18.87 1.44
CA ASN A 204 -16.14 19.50 1.63
C ASN A 204 -15.64 19.18 3.04
N PHE A 205 -14.83 18.13 3.16
CA PHE A 205 -14.27 17.74 4.44
C PHE A 205 -13.20 18.74 4.86
N GLN A 206 -13.38 19.32 6.04
CA GLN A 206 -12.41 20.27 6.59
C GLN A 206 -11.34 19.50 7.35
N LEU A 207 -10.09 19.71 6.94
CA LEU A 207 -8.94 19.12 7.58
C LEU A 207 -8.83 19.65 9.02
N GLN A 208 -8.77 18.74 9.99
CA GLN A 208 -8.67 19.07 11.39
C GLN A 208 -7.21 19.28 11.79
N ILE A 209 -6.93 20.44 12.38
CA ILE A 209 -5.62 20.84 12.88
C ILE A 209 -5.68 20.84 14.40
N CYS A 210 -4.77 20.08 15.02
CA CYS A 210 -4.59 19.97 16.45
C CYS A 210 -3.12 20.28 16.70
N HIS A 211 -2.79 21.55 16.98
CA HIS A 211 -1.42 21.92 17.33
C HIS A 211 -0.86 20.91 18.34
N LYS A 212 0.23 20.22 17.98
CA LYS A 212 0.93 19.38 18.95
C LYS A 212 1.53 20.35 19.95
N ASN A 213 0.90 20.46 21.13
CA ASN A 213 1.53 21.12 22.25
C ASN A 213 2.93 20.54 22.38
N SER A 214 3.94 21.37 22.16
CA SER A 214 5.33 21.05 22.43
C SER A 214 5.42 20.63 23.88
N ILE A 215 5.47 19.32 24.10
CA ILE A 215 5.82 18.76 25.40
C ILE A 215 7.27 19.16 25.62
N SER A 216 7.45 20.10 26.54
CA SER A 216 8.73 20.49 27.16
C SER A 216 9.43 19.30 27.79
#